data_AF-A0A917KG42-F1
#
_entry.id   AF-A0A917KG42-F1
#
_cell.length_a   1.000
_cell.length_b   1.000
_cell.length_c   1.000
_cell.angle_alpha   90.00
_cell.angle_beta   90.00
_cell.angle_gamma   90.00
#
_symmetry.space_group_name_H-M   'P 1'
#
loop_
_entity.id
_entity.type
_entity.pdbx_description
1 polymer ?
#
loop_
_entity_poly.entity_id
_entity_poly.type
_entity_poly.pdbx_seq_one_letter_code
_entity_poly.pdbx_strand_id
1 'polypeptide(L)'
;MSDVREPPRVPRPGQGRERPLTVHHLNQLLLVCSLVLLIAVAAVRISSRSGLPSLLVYLGIGVAMGQDGIGDIHFDNAELTQVIGYAALVVILAEGGLGTKWKEIKPVLPAASVLALAGVAVSVGITATAAHYLVGLEWRQALIIGAVVSSTDAAAVFSVLRKIPLPARVTGTLEAESGFNDAPVVILVVSLSTAGPVEHWYTLLGVIVLELAIGAAIGITVGFLGSWGLRHVALPASGLYPIAVMAIAVTAYAAGALAHGSGFLAVYLAAMVLGNAKLPHWPATRGFADGLGWIAQIGMFVLLGLLVTPHEMGDDIWPALVIGLVLTMVARPLSVFISLAPFRVPWQEQTLMSWAGLRGAVPIILATIPMVSGIEESRRIFNIVFVLVVVYTLLQGPTLPWLARTLHLGKGAEAADLGIESAPLERLRGHLLSVAIPDGSRMHGVEVGELRLPPGAAVTLVVREEKSFVPLPTTVLRRGDELLVVTTDPVRDATERRLRAVGQGGKLAQWLGTGGNGAEA
;
A
#
# COMPACT_ATOMS: atom_id res chain seq x y z
N MET A 1 -4.02 3.05 -79.95
CA MET A 1 -3.01 3.73 -79.12
C MET A 1 -3.76 4.69 -78.23
N SER A 2 -3.78 4.63 -76.90
CA SER A 2 -2.83 4.09 -75.92
C SER A 2 -3.60 3.78 -74.63
N ASP A 3 -3.48 2.55 -74.14
CA ASP A 3 -3.94 2.11 -72.82
C ASP A 3 -2.79 2.40 -71.83
N VAL A 4 -2.98 3.38 -70.94
CA VAL A 4 -2.06 3.66 -69.84
C VAL A 4 -2.77 3.28 -68.55
N ARG A 5 -2.62 2.01 -68.15
CA ARG A 5 -2.99 1.55 -66.80
C ARG A 5 -1.88 1.97 -65.84
N GLU A 6 -2.21 2.86 -64.91
CA GLU A 6 -1.36 3.11 -63.73
C GLU A 6 -1.20 1.80 -62.94
N PRO A 7 0.01 1.47 -62.45
CA PRO A 7 0.20 0.30 -61.60
C PRO A 7 -0.41 0.52 -60.21
N PRO A 8 -0.90 -0.54 -59.55
CA PRO A 8 -1.49 -0.44 -58.21
C PRO A 8 -0.45 0.06 -57.20
N ARG A 9 -0.81 1.10 -56.45
CA ARG A 9 0.04 1.65 -55.36
C ARG A 9 0.22 0.59 -54.28
N VAL A 10 1.45 0.11 -54.13
CA VAL A 10 1.88 -0.72 -53.00
C VAL A 10 1.71 0.09 -51.70
N PRO A 11 1.02 -0.41 -50.67
CA PRO A 11 0.98 0.27 -49.38
C PRO A 11 2.38 0.27 -48.76
N ARG A 12 2.87 1.44 -48.35
CA ARG A 12 4.13 1.56 -47.60
C ARG A 12 3.94 0.94 -46.19
N PRO A 13 4.84 0.06 -45.72
CA PRO A 13 4.82 -0.39 -44.33
C PRO A 13 5.38 0.73 -43.46
N GLY A 14 4.60 1.25 -42.51
CA GLY A 14 5.09 2.30 -41.59
C GLY A 14 4.07 3.29 -41.04
N GLN A 15 2.76 3.10 -41.20
CA GLN A 15 1.77 3.87 -40.45
C GLN A 15 0.92 2.94 -39.62
N GLY A 16 1.38 2.65 -38.41
CA GLY A 16 0.52 2.21 -37.33
C GLY A 16 -0.51 3.31 -37.06
N ARG A 17 -1.66 3.22 -37.73
CA ARG A 17 -2.84 4.00 -37.35
C ARG A 17 -3.19 3.58 -35.94
N GLU A 18 -2.93 4.44 -34.96
CA GLU A 18 -3.60 4.40 -33.67
C GLU A 18 -5.11 4.28 -33.97
N ARG A 19 -5.68 3.11 -33.70
CA ARG A 19 -7.11 2.89 -33.85
C ARG A 19 -7.79 3.82 -32.85
N PRO A 20 -8.69 4.73 -33.26
CA PRO A 20 -9.41 5.55 -32.30
C PRO A 20 -10.16 4.63 -31.35
N LEU A 21 -9.97 4.83 -30.04
CA LEU A 21 -10.67 4.09 -28.99
C LEU A 21 -12.19 4.25 -29.20
N THR A 22 -12.83 3.24 -29.79
CA THR A 22 -14.29 3.27 -29.97
C THR A 22 -14.97 2.94 -28.64
N VAL A 23 -16.21 3.40 -28.47
CA VAL A 23 -17.03 3.08 -27.28
C VAL A 23 -17.12 1.56 -27.05
N HIS A 24 -17.08 0.76 -28.12
CA HIS A 24 -17.05 -0.70 -28.02
C HIS A 24 -15.75 -1.24 -27.39
N HIS A 25 -14.59 -0.73 -27.80
CA HIS A 25 -13.31 -1.09 -27.17
C HIS A 25 -13.25 -0.63 -25.71
N LEU A 26 -13.80 0.55 -25.41
CA LEU A 26 -13.92 1.03 -24.03
C LEU A 26 -14.78 0.07 -23.18
N ASN A 27 -15.95 -0.35 -23.70
CA ASN A 27 -16.83 -1.30 -22.98
C ASN A 27 -16.14 -2.63 -22.71
N GLN A 28 -15.39 -3.16 -23.68
CA GLN A 28 -14.61 -4.40 -23.51
C GLN A 28 -13.50 -4.21 -22.46
N LEU A 29 -12.76 -3.10 -22.53
CA LEU A 29 -11.69 -2.80 -21.58
C LEU A 29 -12.23 -2.61 -20.15
N LEU A 30 -13.36 -1.90 -20.00
CA LEU A 30 -14.03 -1.74 -18.71
C LEU A 30 -14.52 -3.07 -18.15
N LEU A 31 -15.09 -3.95 -18.99
CA LEU A 31 -15.52 -5.28 -18.58
C LEU A 31 -14.34 -6.12 -18.09
N VAL A 32 -13.23 -6.14 -18.84
CA VAL A 32 -12.01 -6.87 -18.47
C VAL A 32 -11.43 -6.32 -17.17
N CYS A 33 -11.24 -5.00 -17.07
CA CYS A 33 -10.69 -4.36 -15.86
C CYS A 33 -11.57 -4.62 -14.63
N SER A 34 -12.89 -4.51 -14.76
CA SER A 34 -13.84 -4.80 -13.68
C SER A 34 -13.78 -6.27 -13.25
N LEU A 35 -13.77 -7.20 -14.22
CA LEU A 35 -13.68 -8.63 -13.95
C LEU A 35 -12.36 -8.98 -13.24
N VAL A 36 -11.24 -8.42 -13.70
CA VAL A 36 -9.92 -8.56 -13.08
C VAL A 36 -9.96 -8.10 -11.63
N LEU A 37 -10.49 -6.91 -11.36
CA LEU A 37 -10.59 -6.38 -10.00
C LEU A 37 -11.48 -7.26 -9.12
N LEU A 38 -12.62 -7.73 -9.62
CA LEU A 38 -13.52 -8.62 -8.88
C LEU A 38 -12.85 -9.97 -8.57
N ILE A 39 -12.15 -10.57 -9.54
CA ILE A 39 -11.40 -11.81 -9.36
C ILE A 39 -10.26 -11.58 -8.35
N ALA A 40 -9.53 -10.47 -8.45
CA ALA A 40 -8.45 -10.14 -7.53
C ALA A 40 -8.97 -9.98 -6.09
N VAL A 41 -10.10 -9.31 -5.89
CA VAL A 41 -10.76 -9.19 -4.58
C VAL A 41 -11.19 -10.56 -4.05
N ALA A 42 -11.78 -11.42 -4.88
CA ALA A 42 -12.12 -12.78 -4.48
C ALA A 42 -10.88 -13.62 -4.12
N ALA A 43 -9.79 -13.44 -4.88
CA ALA A 43 -8.53 -14.13 -4.71
C ALA A 43 -7.82 -13.77 -3.38
N VAL A 44 -8.03 -12.57 -2.84
CA VAL A 44 -7.55 -12.19 -1.49
C VAL A 44 -8.02 -13.19 -0.44
N ARG A 45 -9.28 -13.62 -0.52
CA ARG A 45 -9.86 -14.55 0.46
C ARG A 45 -9.19 -15.92 0.39
N ILE A 46 -8.81 -16.36 -0.79
CA ILE A 46 -8.08 -17.61 -1.02
C ILE A 46 -6.63 -17.47 -0.53
N SER A 47 -5.94 -16.38 -0.89
CA SER A 47 -4.57 -16.08 -0.46
C SER A 47 -4.43 -16.03 1.07
N SER A 48 -5.43 -15.50 1.79
CA SER A 48 -5.40 -15.43 3.25
C SER A 48 -5.28 -16.79 3.95
N ARG A 49 -5.52 -17.91 3.23
CA ARG A 49 -5.38 -19.29 3.73
C ARG A 49 -4.09 -19.97 3.28
N SER A 50 -3.49 -19.59 2.15
CA SER A 50 -2.34 -20.29 1.57
C SER A 50 -0.99 -19.92 2.19
N GLY A 51 -0.92 -18.83 2.98
CA GLY A 51 0.33 -18.36 3.58
C GLY A 51 1.32 -17.73 2.57
N LEU A 52 0.91 -17.65 1.30
CA LEU A 52 1.63 -16.96 0.23
C LEU A 52 1.27 -15.48 0.18
N PRO A 53 2.21 -14.59 -0.18
CA PRO A 53 1.90 -13.18 -0.45
C PRO A 53 0.76 -13.06 -1.47
N SER A 54 -0.24 -12.24 -1.18
CA SER A 54 -1.38 -11.98 -2.08
C SER A 54 -0.96 -11.45 -3.45
N LEU A 55 0.19 -10.78 -3.48
CA LEU A 55 0.81 -10.19 -4.66
C LEU A 55 1.13 -11.20 -5.76
N LEU A 56 1.59 -12.40 -5.38
CA LEU A 56 1.86 -13.48 -6.33
C LEU A 56 0.58 -13.97 -7.02
N VAL A 57 -0.56 -13.88 -6.34
CA VAL A 57 -1.84 -14.28 -6.93
C VAL A 57 -2.27 -13.29 -7.99
N TYR A 58 -2.08 -11.99 -7.78
CA TYR A 58 -2.35 -10.96 -8.78
C TYR A 58 -1.44 -11.07 -10.00
N LEU A 59 -0.16 -11.33 -9.75
CA LEU A 59 0.81 -11.60 -10.80
C LEU A 59 0.42 -12.83 -11.63
N GLY A 60 0.02 -13.92 -10.96
CA GLY A 60 -0.46 -15.14 -11.61
C GLY A 60 -1.73 -14.93 -12.42
N ILE A 61 -2.67 -14.08 -11.95
CA ILE A 61 -3.84 -13.68 -12.74
C ILE A 61 -3.41 -12.95 -14.01
N GLY A 62 -2.46 -12.02 -13.91
CA GLY A 62 -1.90 -11.32 -15.08
C GLY A 62 -1.27 -12.28 -16.09
N VAL A 63 -0.40 -13.18 -15.63
CA VAL A 63 0.25 -14.20 -16.49
C VAL A 63 -0.80 -15.13 -17.13
N ALA A 64 -1.81 -15.55 -16.38
CA ALA A 64 -2.89 -16.40 -16.89
C ALA A 64 -3.80 -15.68 -17.89
N MET A 65 -3.81 -14.35 -17.91
CA MET A 65 -4.54 -13.55 -18.90
C MET A 65 -3.68 -13.12 -20.09
N GLY A 66 -2.36 -13.14 -19.94
CA GLY A 66 -1.40 -12.69 -20.95
C GLY A 66 -1.31 -13.62 -22.16
N GLN A 67 -0.29 -13.37 -22.98
CA GLN A 67 -0.07 -13.99 -24.29
C GLN A 67 -0.06 -15.53 -24.26
N ASP A 68 0.47 -16.11 -23.18
CA ASP A 68 0.60 -17.57 -23.02
C ASP A 68 -0.50 -18.18 -22.12
N GLY A 69 -1.45 -17.35 -21.71
CA GLY A 69 -2.51 -17.70 -20.78
C GLY A 69 -3.83 -18.08 -21.44
N ILE A 70 -4.87 -18.18 -20.63
CA ILE A 70 -6.26 -18.44 -21.03
C ILE A 70 -6.83 -17.23 -21.82
N GLY A 71 -6.28 -16.03 -21.59
CA GLY A 71 -6.76 -14.79 -22.20
C GLY A 71 -6.20 -14.47 -23.59
N ASP A 72 -5.06 -15.04 -23.98
CA ASP A 72 -4.34 -14.76 -25.24
C ASP A 72 -4.13 -13.24 -25.51
N ILE A 73 -4.03 -12.45 -24.43
CA ILE A 73 -3.88 -10.99 -24.52
C ILE A 73 -2.42 -10.68 -24.81
N HIS A 74 -2.13 -10.35 -26.06
CA HIS A 74 -0.83 -9.87 -26.48
C HIS A 74 -0.61 -8.43 -26.00
N PHE A 75 0.17 -8.27 -24.93
CA PHE A 75 0.49 -6.98 -24.34
C PHE A 75 2.01 -6.75 -24.32
N ASP A 76 2.52 -6.02 -25.32
CA ASP A 76 3.95 -5.75 -25.48
C ASP A 76 4.22 -4.24 -25.50
N ASN A 77 3.79 -3.55 -24.43
CA ASN A 77 4.02 -2.11 -24.27
C ASN A 77 4.70 -1.81 -22.93
N ALA A 78 6.03 -1.90 -22.94
CA ALA A 78 6.85 -1.63 -21.76
C ALA A 78 6.77 -0.16 -21.30
N GLU A 79 6.59 0.79 -22.22
CA GLU A 79 6.46 2.22 -21.91
C GLU A 79 5.16 2.49 -21.13
N LEU A 80 4.04 1.96 -21.62
CA LEU A 80 2.75 2.07 -20.93
C LEU A 80 2.81 1.39 -19.55
N THR A 81 3.44 0.21 -19.45
CA THR A 81 3.66 -0.46 -18.16
C THR A 81 4.51 0.37 -17.22
N GLN A 82 5.59 0.99 -17.70
CA GLN A 82 6.43 1.85 -16.88
C GLN A 82 5.65 3.05 -16.34
N VAL A 83 4.90 3.74 -17.19
CA VAL A 83 4.12 4.93 -16.81
C VAL A 83 3.04 4.59 -15.79
N ILE A 84 2.24 3.55 -16.05
CA ILE A 84 1.20 3.10 -15.13
C ILE A 84 1.83 2.56 -13.83
N GLY A 85 2.94 1.82 -13.94
CA GLY A 85 3.71 1.32 -12.81
C GLY A 85 4.23 2.43 -11.91
N TYR A 86 4.75 3.51 -12.47
CA TYR A 86 5.18 4.69 -11.70
C TYR A 86 4.01 5.38 -11.03
N ALA A 87 2.90 5.59 -11.75
CA ALA A 87 1.70 6.19 -11.17
C ALA A 87 1.18 5.37 -9.99
N ALA A 88 1.16 4.04 -10.12
CA ALA A 88 0.75 3.13 -9.06
C ALA A 88 1.78 3.13 -7.90
N LEU A 89 3.08 3.19 -8.18
CA LEU A 89 4.12 3.26 -7.14
C LEU A 89 4.01 4.55 -6.32
N VAL A 90 3.71 5.68 -6.95
CA VAL A 90 3.44 6.95 -6.23
C VAL A 90 2.28 6.79 -5.24
N VAL A 91 1.20 6.13 -5.65
CA VAL A 91 0.05 5.87 -4.77
C VAL A 91 0.42 4.90 -3.63
N ILE A 92 1.18 3.84 -3.92
CA ILE A 92 1.63 2.87 -2.92
C ILE A 92 2.55 3.53 -1.88
N LEU A 93 3.53 4.33 -2.31
CA LEU A 93 4.41 5.07 -1.40
C LEU A 93 3.67 6.14 -0.62
N ALA A 94 2.66 6.79 -1.20
CA ALA A 94 1.80 7.72 -0.48
C ALA A 94 0.98 7.00 0.61
N GLU A 95 0.40 5.84 0.31
CA GLU A 95 -0.32 5.02 1.30
C GLU A 95 0.62 4.55 2.43
N GLY A 96 1.79 4.01 2.08
CA GLY A 96 2.80 3.57 3.04
C GLY A 96 3.30 4.72 3.92
N GLY A 97 3.63 5.87 3.33
CA GLY A 97 4.04 7.06 4.06
C GLY A 97 2.97 7.57 5.02
N LEU A 98 1.69 7.57 4.62
CA LEU A 98 0.58 7.95 5.51
C LEU A 98 0.43 7.00 6.71
N GLY A 99 0.83 5.73 6.57
CA GLY A 99 0.70 4.71 7.61
C GLY A 99 1.84 4.73 8.61
N THR A 100 2.99 5.23 8.17
CA THR A 100 4.20 5.35 8.97
C THR A 100 4.01 6.28 10.17
N LYS A 101 4.21 5.75 11.37
CA LYS A 101 4.18 6.51 12.62
C LYS A 101 5.57 7.05 12.97
N TRP A 102 5.71 8.37 13.07
CA TRP A 102 6.98 9.04 13.37
C TRP A 102 7.59 8.60 14.70
N LYS A 103 6.76 8.31 15.72
CA LYS A 103 7.24 7.84 17.03
C LYS A 103 7.92 6.48 16.97
N GLU A 104 7.49 5.62 16.04
CA GLU A 104 8.02 4.27 15.88
C GLU A 104 9.24 4.25 14.96
N ILE A 105 9.28 5.10 13.93
CA ILE A 105 10.42 5.19 12.99
C ILE A 105 11.58 6.03 13.53
N LYS A 106 11.34 7.13 14.25
CA LYS A 106 12.41 8.04 14.71
C LYS A 106 13.59 7.32 15.41
N PRO A 107 13.38 6.33 16.30
CA PRO A 107 14.48 5.60 16.95
C PRO A 107 15.31 4.72 16.01
N VAL A 108 14.70 4.22 14.92
CA VAL A 108 15.33 3.29 13.97
C VAL A 108 15.83 3.96 12.69
N LEU A 109 15.46 5.23 12.48
CA LEU A 109 15.80 6.02 11.30
C LEU A 109 17.29 5.96 10.91
N PRO A 110 18.27 6.14 11.83
CA PRO A 110 19.68 6.08 11.45
C PRO A 110 20.10 4.71 10.91
N ALA A 111 19.60 3.63 11.52
CA ALA A 111 19.89 2.27 11.10
C ALA A 111 19.25 1.97 9.73
N ALA A 112 17.99 2.37 9.54
CA ALA A 112 17.27 2.22 8.28
C ALA A 112 17.92 3.03 7.15
N SER A 113 18.38 4.26 7.40
CA SER A 113 19.07 5.08 6.40
C SER A 113 20.41 4.47 5.97
N VAL A 114 21.21 3.94 6.91
CA VAL A 114 22.45 3.23 6.56
C VAL A 114 22.15 1.98 5.74
N LEU A 115 21.11 1.23 6.10
CA LEU A 115 20.69 0.04 5.37
C LEU A 115 20.21 0.38 3.94
N ALA A 116 19.44 1.46 3.79
CA ALA A 116 18.94 1.94 2.50
C ALA A 116 20.00 2.56 1.58
N LEU A 117 21.16 2.99 2.11
CA LEU A 117 22.25 3.57 1.32
C LEU A 117 23.44 2.61 1.19
N ALA A 118 24.10 2.33 2.32
CA ALA A 118 25.28 1.47 2.34
C ALA A 118 24.91 0.00 2.13
N GLY A 119 23.82 -0.46 2.75
CA GLY A 119 23.32 -1.84 2.56
C GLY A 119 22.95 -2.12 1.10
N VAL A 120 22.26 -1.17 0.46
CA VAL A 120 21.98 -1.21 -0.99
C VAL A 120 23.26 -1.27 -1.80
N ALA A 121 24.22 -0.36 -1.58
CA ALA A 121 25.49 -0.35 -2.33
C ALA A 121 26.25 -1.68 -2.20
N VAL A 122 26.31 -2.26 -1.00
CA VAL A 122 26.91 -3.58 -0.75
C VAL A 122 26.15 -4.68 -1.49
N SER A 123 24.81 -4.67 -1.39
CA SER A 123 23.97 -5.67 -2.06
C SER A 123 24.14 -5.61 -3.58
N VAL A 124 24.10 -4.42 -4.17
CA VAL A 124 24.33 -4.20 -5.60
C VAL A 124 25.71 -4.70 -6.01
N GLY A 125 26.77 -4.32 -5.29
CA GLY A 125 28.14 -4.71 -5.61
C GLY A 125 28.33 -6.23 -5.63
N ILE A 126 27.83 -6.93 -4.61
CA ILE A 126 27.94 -8.39 -4.51
C ILE A 126 27.12 -9.07 -5.60
N THR A 127 25.86 -8.66 -5.78
CA THR A 127 24.97 -9.29 -6.76
C THR A 127 25.40 -9.01 -8.20
N ALA A 128 25.86 -7.80 -8.51
CA ALA A 128 26.42 -7.46 -9.82
C ALA A 128 27.70 -8.26 -10.11
N THR A 129 28.61 -8.36 -9.14
CA THR A 129 29.83 -9.15 -9.30
C THR A 129 29.51 -10.62 -9.60
N ALA A 130 28.53 -11.20 -8.89
CA ALA A 130 28.08 -12.56 -9.14
C ALA A 130 27.38 -12.72 -10.49
N ALA A 131 26.53 -11.76 -10.89
CA ALA A 131 25.88 -11.77 -12.20
C ALA A 131 26.91 -11.70 -13.34
N HIS A 132 27.99 -10.92 -13.20
CA HIS A 132 29.06 -10.86 -14.18
C HIS A 132 29.84 -12.18 -14.27
N TYR A 133 30.36 -12.67 -13.14
CA TYR A 133 31.27 -13.83 -13.16
C TYR A 133 30.58 -15.20 -13.24
N LEU A 134 29.38 -15.37 -12.68
CA LEU A 134 28.69 -16.65 -12.66
C LEU A 134 27.74 -16.85 -13.84
N VAL A 135 27.15 -15.77 -14.34
CA VAL A 135 26.18 -15.81 -15.46
C VAL A 135 26.79 -15.31 -16.77
N GLY A 136 27.87 -14.53 -16.72
CA GLY A 136 28.55 -14.01 -17.91
C GLY A 136 27.91 -12.75 -18.48
N LEU A 137 27.12 -12.01 -17.68
CA LEU A 137 26.51 -10.76 -18.11
C LEU A 137 27.52 -9.63 -18.17
N GLU A 138 27.31 -8.64 -19.04
CA GLU A 138 28.17 -7.45 -19.06
C GLU A 138 28.06 -6.65 -17.75
N TRP A 139 29.12 -5.92 -17.37
CA TRP A 139 29.14 -5.14 -16.13
C TRP A 139 27.95 -4.18 -16.00
N ARG A 140 27.56 -3.52 -17.09
CA ARG A 140 26.42 -2.61 -17.09
C ARG A 140 25.11 -3.34 -16.78
N GLN A 141 24.86 -4.47 -17.45
CA GLN A 141 23.67 -5.30 -17.22
C GLN A 141 23.67 -5.90 -15.80
N ALA A 142 24.82 -6.36 -15.33
CA ALA A 142 24.99 -6.92 -14.00
C ALA A 142 24.74 -5.89 -12.89
N LEU A 143 25.22 -4.64 -13.06
CA LEU A 143 24.94 -3.53 -12.15
C LEU A 143 23.46 -3.14 -12.16
N ILE A 144 22.82 -3.11 -13.33
CA ILE A 144 21.38 -2.85 -13.45
C ILE A 144 20.58 -3.94 -12.71
N ILE A 145 20.88 -5.22 -12.96
CA ILE A 145 20.20 -6.32 -12.25
C ILE A 145 20.43 -6.19 -10.75
N GLY A 146 21.67 -6.00 -10.31
CA GLY A 146 22.01 -5.83 -8.91
C GLY A 146 21.25 -4.68 -8.24
N ALA A 147 21.14 -3.53 -8.92
CA ALA A 147 20.37 -2.37 -8.49
C ALA A 147 18.88 -2.72 -8.37
N VAL A 148 18.28 -3.23 -9.44
CA VAL A 148 16.85 -3.56 -9.50
C VAL A 148 16.44 -4.52 -8.38
N VAL A 149 17.21 -5.60 -8.17
CA VAL A 149 16.86 -6.64 -7.18
C VAL A 149 17.24 -6.27 -5.74
N SER A 150 17.88 -5.12 -5.53
CA SER A 150 18.16 -4.55 -4.22
C SER A 150 16.93 -3.90 -3.58
N SER A 151 15.93 -3.47 -4.37
CA SER A 151 14.68 -2.94 -3.82
C SER A 151 13.89 -4.06 -3.12
N THR A 152 13.37 -3.75 -1.94
CA THR A 152 12.65 -4.66 -1.05
C THR A 152 11.25 -4.15 -0.77
N ASP A 153 10.26 -5.05 -0.71
CA ASP A 153 8.85 -4.70 -0.50
C ASP A 153 8.38 -5.07 0.92
N ALA A 154 8.23 -4.07 1.78
CA ALA A 154 7.72 -4.26 3.14
C ALA A 154 6.26 -4.72 3.16
N ALA A 155 5.42 -4.34 2.19
CA ALA A 155 4.03 -4.78 2.13
C ALA A 155 3.95 -6.30 1.93
N ALA A 156 4.82 -6.86 1.07
CA ALA A 156 4.93 -8.31 0.88
C ALA A 156 5.30 -9.02 2.20
N VAL A 157 6.30 -8.51 2.91
CA VAL A 157 6.77 -9.01 4.22
C VAL A 157 5.67 -9.00 5.27
N PHE A 158 5.01 -7.85 5.43
CA PHE A 158 3.97 -7.69 6.45
C PHE A 158 2.69 -8.44 6.10
N SER A 159 2.37 -8.65 4.82
CA SER A 159 1.23 -9.49 4.43
C SER A 159 1.37 -10.93 4.96
N VAL A 160 2.60 -11.45 4.94
CA VAL A 160 2.95 -12.81 5.39
C VAL A 160 3.11 -12.88 6.90
N LEU A 161 3.74 -11.85 7.50
CA LEU A 161 4.01 -11.78 8.94
C LEU A 161 2.85 -11.19 9.76
N ARG A 162 1.72 -10.84 9.15
CA ARG A 162 0.56 -10.20 9.82
C ARG A 162 0.08 -10.89 11.09
N LYS A 163 0.27 -12.21 11.21
CA LYS A 163 -0.17 -13.02 12.36
C LYS A 163 0.90 -13.18 13.45
N ILE A 164 2.11 -12.68 13.23
CA ILE A 164 3.25 -12.82 14.15
C ILE A 164 3.54 -11.45 14.74
N PRO A 165 3.39 -11.27 16.07
CA PRO A 165 3.77 -10.01 16.71
C PRO A 165 5.30 -9.90 16.67
N LEU A 166 5.80 -8.97 15.88
CA LEU A 166 7.24 -8.67 15.79
C LEU A 166 7.58 -7.49 16.70
N PRO A 167 8.84 -7.39 17.19
CA PRO A 167 9.28 -6.20 17.90
C PRO A 167 9.11 -4.95 17.05
N ALA A 168 8.59 -3.87 17.64
CA ALA A 168 8.36 -2.60 16.93
C ALA A 168 9.63 -2.07 16.23
N ARG A 169 10.81 -2.33 16.80
CA ARG A 169 12.11 -1.99 16.17
C ARG A 169 12.32 -2.71 14.84
N VAL A 170 11.96 -3.99 14.74
CA VAL A 170 12.11 -4.77 13.50
C VAL A 170 11.14 -4.28 12.44
N THR A 171 9.86 -4.15 12.81
CA THR A 171 8.80 -3.64 11.93
C THR A 171 9.15 -2.25 11.42
N GLY A 172 9.48 -1.31 12.31
CA GLY A 172 9.83 0.05 11.93
C GLY A 172 11.10 0.14 11.08
N THR A 173 12.09 -0.73 11.30
CA THR A 173 13.32 -0.76 10.48
C THR A 173 13.01 -1.28 9.07
N LEU A 174 12.22 -2.35 8.93
CA LEU A 174 11.85 -2.91 7.63
C LEU A 174 10.95 -1.96 6.82
N GLU A 175 10.01 -1.28 7.49
CA GLU A 175 9.14 -0.29 6.86
C GLU A 175 9.94 0.92 6.37
N ALA A 176 10.81 1.48 7.22
CA ALA A 176 11.69 2.58 6.87
C ALA A 176 12.67 2.20 5.76
N GLU A 177 13.22 0.98 5.81
CA GLU A 177 14.14 0.49 4.79
C GLU A 177 13.45 0.41 3.43
N SER A 178 12.30 -0.24 3.34
CA SER A 178 11.57 -0.39 2.07
C SER A 178 11.23 0.98 1.46
N GLY A 179 10.73 1.93 2.26
CA GLY A 179 10.41 3.28 1.78
C GLY A 179 11.63 4.08 1.34
N PHE A 180 12.78 3.96 2.02
CA PHE A 180 13.99 4.72 1.68
C PHE A 180 14.89 4.08 0.64
N ASN A 181 14.84 2.76 0.47
CA ASN A 181 15.65 2.00 -0.49
C ASN A 181 15.19 2.25 -1.95
N ASP A 182 13.89 2.44 -2.16
CA ASP A 182 13.34 2.60 -3.52
C ASP A 182 13.91 3.81 -4.26
N ALA A 183 14.11 4.94 -3.57
CA ALA A 183 14.62 6.16 -4.19
C ALA A 183 16.07 6.03 -4.73
N PRO A 184 17.09 5.65 -3.91
CA PRO A 184 18.43 5.38 -4.41
C PRO A 184 18.47 4.33 -5.52
N VAL A 185 17.66 3.27 -5.42
CA VAL A 185 17.63 2.21 -6.44
C VAL A 185 17.09 2.73 -7.77
N VAL A 186 15.99 3.48 -7.77
CA VAL A 186 15.46 4.11 -8.99
C VAL A 186 16.52 4.99 -9.65
N ILE A 187 17.19 5.85 -8.88
CA ILE A 187 18.23 6.76 -9.40
C ILE A 187 19.37 5.96 -10.03
N LEU A 188 19.81 4.89 -9.35
CA LEU A 188 20.88 4.03 -9.82
C LEU A 188 20.50 3.33 -11.13
N VAL A 189 19.28 2.78 -11.23
CA VAL A 189 18.79 2.12 -12.45
C VAL A 189 18.67 3.12 -13.60
N VAL A 190 18.04 4.27 -13.38
CA VAL A 190 17.89 5.33 -14.40
C VAL A 190 19.26 5.80 -14.88
N SER A 191 20.20 6.07 -13.96
CA SER A 191 21.55 6.53 -14.31
C SER A 191 22.30 5.50 -15.14
N LEU A 192 22.24 4.22 -14.77
CA LEU A 192 22.87 3.13 -15.52
C LEU A 192 22.18 2.88 -16.86
N SER A 193 20.88 3.16 -16.98
CA SER A 193 20.10 2.96 -18.19
C SER A 193 20.21 4.10 -19.21
N THR A 194 20.40 5.34 -18.77
CA THR A 194 20.37 6.53 -19.63
C THR A 194 21.75 7.08 -19.98
N ALA A 195 22.79 6.81 -19.18
CA ALA A 195 24.13 7.36 -19.42
C ALA A 195 24.91 6.63 -20.52
N GLY A 196 25.67 7.40 -21.31
CA GLY A 196 26.82 6.92 -22.08
C GLY A 196 27.95 6.39 -21.16
N PRO A 197 29.22 6.28 -21.62
CA PRO A 197 30.28 5.69 -20.80
C PRO A 197 30.32 6.30 -19.41
N VAL A 198 30.25 5.42 -18.40
CA VAL A 198 30.04 5.75 -16.99
C VAL A 198 31.05 6.81 -16.56
N GLU A 199 30.58 8.03 -16.32
CA GLU A 199 31.40 9.04 -15.65
C GLU A 199 31.84 8.48 -14.29
N HIS A 200 32.95 8.99 -13.77
CA HIS A 200 33.57 8.48 -12.57
C HIS A 200 32.58 8.27 -11.40
N TRP A 201 32.77 7.20 -10.63
CA TRP A 201 31.89 6.79 -9.53
C TRP A 201 31.47 7.90 -8.54
N TYR A 202 32.29 8.94 -8.39
CA TYR A 202 32.01 10.08 -7.53
C TYR A 202 30.91 11.02 -8.07
N THR A 203 30.71 11.13 -9.39
CA THR A 203 29.62 11.94 -9.96
C THR A 203 28.28 11.26 -9.70
N LEU A 204 28.20 9.94 -9.91
CA LEU A 204 27.02 9.14 -9.58
C LEU A 204 26.64 9.25 -8.09
N LEU A 205 27.64 9.16 -7.19
CA LEU A 205 27.40 9.35 -5.76
C LEU A 205 26.87 10.76 -5.47
N GLY A 206 27.45 11.79 -6.10
CA GLY A 206 27.02 13.18 -5.96
C GLY A 206 25.58 13.39 -6.44
N VAL A 207 25.21 12.80 -7.58
CA VAL A 207 23.85 12.84 -8.14
C VAL A 207 22.88 12.17 -7.17
N ILE A 208 23.17 10.96 -6.69
CA ILE A 208 22.30 10.25 -5.73
C ILE A 208 22.08 11.10 -4.48
N VAL A 209 23.15 11.65 -3.88
CA VAL A 209 23.03 12.47 -2.67
C VAL A 209 22.22 13.74 -2.93
N LEU A 210 22.45 14.41 -4.06
CA LEU A 210 21.75 15.64 -4.43
C LEU A 210 20.27 15.39 -4.69
N GLU A 211 19.93 14.37 -5.48
CA GLU A 211 18.54 14.05 -5.82
C GLU A 211 17.74 13.63 -4.59
N LEU A 212 18.35 12.86 -3.68
CA LEU A 212 17.74 12.50 -2.39
C LEU A 212 17.56 13.74 -1.50
N ALA A 213 18.55 14.64 -1.45
CA ALA A 213 18.44 15.87 -0.66
C ALA A 213 17.33 16.79 -1.17
N ILE A 214 17.24 16.99 -2.49
CA ILE A 214 16.18 17.78 -3.14
C ILE A 214 14.82 17.14 -2.90
N GLY A 215 14.70 15.83 -3.14
CA GLY A 215 13.47 15.07 -2.90
C GLY A 215 13.01 15.17 -1.45
N ALA A 216 13.93 15.03 -0.49
CA ALA A 216 13.63 15.17 0.93
C ALA A 216 13.18 16.59 1.31
N ALA A 217 13.88 17.61 0.84
CA ALA A 217 13.53 19.00 1.09
C ALA A 217 12.13 19.33 0.56
N ILE A 218 11.82 18.90 -0.67
CA ILE A 218 10.50 19.12 -1.30
C ILE A 218 9.42 18.34 -0.55
N GLY A 219 9.64 17.06 -0.28
CA GLY A 219 8.66 16.22 0.42
C GLY A 219 8.29 16.77 1.79
N ILE A 220 9.29 17.14 2.60
CA ILE A 220 9.05 17.73 3.94
C ILE A 220 8.32 19.08 3.81
N THR A 221 8.74 19.93 2.87
CA THR A 221 8.14 21.26 2.67
C THR A 221 6.68 21.14 2.22
N VAL A 222 6.40 20.32 1.20
CA VAL A 222 5.05 20.10 0.68
C VAL A 222 4.16 19.43 1.73
N GLY A 223 4.66 18.43 2.46
CA GLY A 223 3.92 17.80 3.56
C GLY A 223 3.58 18.79 4.67
N PHE A 224 4.53 19.64 5.07
CA PHE A 224 4.30 20.67 6.09
C PHE A 224 3.27 21.70 5.63
N LEU A 225 3.46 22.29 4.45
CA LEU A 225 2.53 23.27 3.87
C LEU A 225 1.15 22.68 3.65
N GLY A 226 1.06 21.45 3.15
CA GLY A 226 -0.19 20.72 2.97
C GLY A 226 -0.90 20.48 4.30
N SER A 227 -0.17 20.07 5.33
CA SER A 227 -0.75 19.90 6.68
C SER A 227 -1.25 21.21 7.28
N TRP A 228 -0.56 22.31 7.00
CA TRP A 228 -0.96 23.63 7.45
C TRP A 228 -2.21 24.09 6.71
N GLY A 229 -2.24 23.96 5.37
CA GLY A 229 -3.39 24.29 4.55
C GLY A 229 -4.65 23.50 4.94
N LEU A 230 -4.53 22.18 5.09
CA LEU A 230 -5.67 21.31 5.48
C LEU A 230 -6.20 21.58 6.88
N ARG A 231 -5.41 22.17 7.77
CA ARG A 231 -5.87 22.58 9.11
C ARG A 231 -6.60 23.92 9.13
N HIS A 232 -6.33 24.79 8.15
CA HIS A 232 -6.94 26.12 8.07
C HIS A 232 -8.09 26.21 7.06
N VAL A 233 -8.14 25.28 6.10
CA VAL A 233 -9.21 25.20 5.11
C VAL A 233 -10.27 24.22 5.61
N ALA A 234 -11.40 24.76 6.08
CA ALA A 234 -12.58 23.96 6.37
C ALA A 234 -13.22 23.50 5.06
N LEU A 235 -12.90 22.29 4.61
CA LEU A 235 -13.53 21.72 3.42
C LEU A 235 -15.01 21.41 3.70
N PRO A 236 -15.93 21.72 2.76
CA PRO A 236 -17.38 21.61 2.97
C PRO A 236 -17.88 20.16 3.09
N ALA A 237 -17.08 19.18 2.66
CA ALA A 237 -17.41 17.76 2.75
C ALA A 237 -16.21 16.96 3.28
N SER A 238 -16.50 16.03 4.20
CA SER A 238 -15.50 15.12 4.80
C SER A 238 -14.75 14.28 3.76
N GLY A 239 -15.43 13.91 2.66
CA GLY A 239 -14.85 13.16 1.54
C GLY A 239 -13.81 13.93 0.71
N LEU A 240 -13.73 15.27 0.85
CA LEU A 240 -12.72 16.06 0.14
C LEU A 240 -11.34 16.02 0.81
N TYR A 241 -11.28 15.73 2.13
CA TYR A 241 -10.01 15.63 2.86
C TYR A 241 -9.10 14.51 2.31
N PRO A 242 -9.58 13.26 2.14
CA PRO A 242 -8.77 12.19 1.55
C PRO A 242 -8.23 12.54 0.16
N ILE A 243 -9.06 13.15 -0.69
CA ILE A 243 -8.69 13.54 -2.05
C ILE A 243 -7.59 14.60 -2.00
N ALA A 244 -7.72 15.61 -1.15
CA ALA A 244 -6.73 16.66 -1.00
C ALA A 244 -5.38 16.12 -0.48
N VAL A 245 -5.41 15.20 0.49
CA VAL A 245 -4.19 14.55 1.02
C VAL A 245 -3.45 13.79 -0.08
N MET A 246 -4.17 12.98 -0.87
CA MET A 246 -3.56 12.26 -2.00
C MET A 246 -3.05 13.21 -3.09
N ALA A 247 -3.79 14.27 -3.38
CA ALA A 247 -3.36 15.29 -4.35
C ALA A 247 -2.07 15.99 -3.89
N ILE A 248 -1.94 16.33 -2.61
CA ILE A 248 -0.71 16.92 -2.05
C ILE A 248 0.46 15.94 -2.13
N ALA A 249 0.24 14.66 -1.83
CA ALA A 249 1.25 13.61 -1.94
C ALA A 249 1.75 13.45 -3.39
N VAL A 250 0.84 13.38 -4.37
CA VAL A 250 1.18 13.34 -5.81
C VAL A 250 1.87 14.63 -6.26
N THR A 251 1.47 15.78 -5.71
CA THR A 251 2.15 17.07 -5.98
C THR A 251 3.58 17.05 -5.48
N ALA A 252 3.87 16.45 -4.32
CA ALA A 252 5.24 16.28 -3.84
C ALA A 252 6.08 15.43 -4.79
N TYR A 253 5.52 14.33 -5.33
CA TYR A 253 6.19 13.55 -6.37
C TYR A 253 6.53 14.40 -7.60
N ALA A 254 5.52 15.07 -8.16
CA ALA A 254 5.68 15.86 -9.38
C ALA A 254 6.67 17.02 -9.19
N ALA A 255 6.55 17.77 -8.08
CA ALA A 255 7.47 18.84 -7.76
C ALA A 255 8.90 18.33 -7.54
N GLY A 256 9.06 17.18 -6.86
CA GLY A 256 10.35 16.52 -6.67
C GLY A 256 11.00 16.15 -8.00
N ALA A 257 10.25 15.46 -8.87
CA ALA A 257 10.72 15.05 -10.19
C ALA A 257 11.06 16.24 -11.10
N LEU A 258 10.23 17.29 -11.10
CA LEU A 258 10.48 18.52 -11.89
C LEU A 258 11.69 19.31 -11.41
N ALA A 259 12.04 19.21 -10.12
CA ALA A 259 13.23 19.85 -9.56
C ALA A 259 14.51 19.01 -9.73
N HIS A 260 14.47 17.94 -10.54
CA HIS A 260 15.56 16.96 -10.66
C HIS A 260 15.95 16.36 -9.31
N GLY A 261 14.96 16.09 -8.46
CA GLY A 261 15.13 15.31 -7.23
C GLY A 261 14.34 14.00 -7.29
N SER A 262 14.51 13.17 -6.26
CA SER A 262 13.75 11.92 -6.14
C SER A 262 12.28 12.21 -5.82
N GLY A 263 11.42 12.17 -6.84
CA GLY A 263 9.98 12.28 -6.67
C GLY A 263 9.41 11.20 -5.73
N PHE A 264 9.93 9.97 -5.80
CA PHE A 264 9.49 8.85 -4.95
C PHE A 264 9.78 9.11 -3.46
N LEU A 265 10.97 9.64 -3.14
CA LEU A 265 11.28 10.06 -1.77
C LEU A 265 10.41 11.24 -1.32
N ALA A 266 10.17 12.20 -2.23
CA ALA A 266 9.36 13.37 -1.94
C ALA A 266 7.91 13.01 -1.57
N VAL A 267 7.27 12.10 -2.31
CA VAL A 267 5.92 11.62 -1.98
C VAL A 267 5.88 10.86 -0.66
N TYR A 268 6.84 9.95 -0.43
CA TYR A 268 6.89 9.17 0.81
C TYR A 268 7.03 10.08 2.04
N LEU A 269 7.95 11.06 2.00
CA LEU A 269 8.15 11.99 3.10
C LEU A 269 6.99 12.97 3.27
N ALA A 270 6.40 13.47 2.18
CA ALA A 270 5.21 14.33 2.26
C ALA A 270 4.03 13.59 2.90
N ALA A 271 3.78 12.36 2.46
CA ALA A 271 2.77 11.48 3.03
C ALA A 271 3.03 11.16 4.51
N MET A 272 4.29 10.90 4.88
CA MET A 272 4.70 10.69 6.28
C MET A 272 4.42 11.92 7.15
N VAL A 273 4.74 13.12 6.68
CA VAL A 273 4.46 14.36 7.41
C VAL A 273 2.95 14.55 7.57
N LEU A 274 2.16 14.34 6.51
CA LEU A 274 0.70 14.46 6.53
C LEU A 274 0.06 13.43 7.48
N GLY A 275 0.53 12.19 7.45
CA GLY A 275 0.02 11.11 8.31
C GLY A 275 0.23 11.36 9.80
N ASN A 276 1.28 12.11 10.14
CA ASN A 276 1.60 12.46 11.52
C ASN A 276 1.07 13.84 11.97
N ALA A 277 0.39 14.59 11.09
CA ALA A 277 -0.05 15.96 11.37
C ALA A 277 -1.41 16.10 12.11
N LYS A 278 -2.03 14.99 12.54
CA LYS A 278 -3.37 14.94 13.17
C LYS A 278 -4.43 15.70 12.36
N LEU A 279 -4.59 15.32 11.09
CA LEU A 279 -5.52 15.94 10.16
C LEU A 279 -6.99 15.66 10.55
N PRO A 280 -7.95 16.54 10.19
CA PRO A 280 -9.37 16.25 10.31
C PRO A 280 -9.77 15.02 9.49
N HIS A 281 -10.79 14.28 9.94
CA HIS A 281 -11.32 13.10 9.24
C HIS A 281 -10.25 12.02 8.93
N TRP A 282 -9.29 11.83 9.84
CA TRP A 282 -8.19 10.89 9.68
C TRP A 282 -8.62 9.45 9.31
N PRO A 283 -9.62 8.82 9.96
CA PRO A 283 -10.03 7.45 9.59
C PRO A 283 -10.50 7.32 8.15
N ALA A 284 -11.22 8.33 7.63
CA ALA A 284 -11.68 8.35 6.24
C ALA A 284 -10.50 8.53 5.27
N THR A 285 -9.54 9.39 5.62
CA THR A 285 -8.32 9.61 4.83
C THR A 285 -7.50 8.32 4.74
N ARG A 286 -7.29 7.65 5.87
CA ARG A 286 -6.55 6.39 5.93
C ARG A 286 -7.25 5.30 5.12
N GLY A 287 -8.55 5.09 5.32
CA GLY A 287 -9.30 4.06 4.60
C GLY A 287 -9.34 4.30 3.08
N PHE A 288 -9.41 5.56 2.63
CA PHE A 288 -9.35 5.90 1.21
C PHE A 288 -7.96 5.65 0.61
N ALA A 289 -6.89 6.08 1.30
CA ALA A 289 -5.52 5.82 0.87
C ALA A 289 -5.22 4.32 0.81
N ASP A 290 -5.65 3.56 1.83
CA ASP A 290 -5.54 2.10 1.87
C ASP A 290 -6.25 1.49 0.63
N GLY A 291 -7.49 1.89 0.35
CA GLY A 291 -8.25 1.41 -0.80
C GLY A 291 -7.58 1.73 -2.15
N LEU A 292 -7.05 2.94 -2.32
CA LEU A 292 -6.28 3.31 -3.52
C LEU A 292 -4.98 2.52 -3.63
N GLY A 293 -4.28 2.28 -2.51
CA GLY A 293 -3.09 1.44 -2.45
C GLY A 293 -3.38 0.03 -2.95
N TRP A 294 -4.47 -0.59 -2.50
CA TRP A 294 -4.91 -1.91 -2.99
C TRP A 294 -5.18 -1.92 -4.51
N ILE A 295 -5.89 -0.91 -5.03
CA ILE A 295 -6.17 -0.81 -6.47
C ILE A 295 -4.86 -0.66 -7.26
N ALA A 296 -3.98 0.25 -6.82
CA ALA A 296 -2.68 0.49 -7.44
C ALA A 296 -1.83 -0.78 -7.45
N GLN A 297 -1.76 -1.49 -6.32
CA GLN A 297 -0.99 -2.72 -6.18
C GLN A 297 -1.57 -3.85 -7.05
N ILE A 298 -2.88 -4.11 -7.00
CA ILE A 298 -3.53 -5.13 -7.85
C ILE A 298 -3.30 -4.81 -9.33
N GLY A 299 -3.61 -3.58 -9.75
CA GLY A 299 -3.49 -3.16 -11.14
C GLY A 299 -2.06 -3.28 -11.65
N MET A 300 -1.09 -2.85 -10.84
CA MET A 300 0.34 -2.96 -11.14
C MET A 300 0.78 -4.42 -11.31
N PHE A 301 0.47 -5.32 -10.38
CA PHE A 301 0.88 -6.72 -10.48
C PHE A 301 0.22 -7.46 -11.65
N VAL A 302 -1.06 -7.17 -11.93
CA VAL A 302 -1.75 -7.75 -13.09
C VAL A 302 -1.11 -7.23 -14.39
N LEU A 303 -0.83 -5.93 -14.49
CA LEU A 303 -0.19 -5.34 -15.66
C LEU A 303 1.21 -5.92 -15.92
N LEU A 304 2.00 -6.12 -14.87
CA LEU A 304 3.32 -6.75 -14.98
C LEU A 304 3.21 -8.22 -15.39
N GLY A 305 2.19 -8.95 -14.92
CA GLY A 305 1.93 -10.31 -15.36
C GLY A 305 1.50 -10.39 -16.83
N LEU A 306 0.77 -9.39 -17.33
CA LEU A 306 0.39 -9.28 -18.75
C LEU A 306 1.59 -8.98 -19.66
N LEU A 307 2.59 -8.24 -19.17
CA LEU A 307 3.79 -7.87 -19.94
C LEU A 307 4.73 -9.07 -20.18
N VAL A 308 4.61 -10.14 -19.39
CA VAL A 308 5.54 -11.26 -19.40
C VAL A 308 5.13 -12.29 -20.46
N THR A 309 6.13 -12.85 -21.14
CA THR A 309 5.98 -13.96 -22.11
C THR A 309 6.63 -15.24 -21.55
N PRO A 310 5.90 -16.07 -20.77
CA PRO A 310 6.43 -17.29 -20.15
C PRO A 310 7.27 -18.20 -21.05
N HIS A 311 6.90 -18.40 -22.33
CA HIS A 311 7.63 -19.32 -23.22
C HIS A 311 9.07 -18.86 -23.52
N GLU A 312 9.36 -17.56 -23.45
CA GLU A 312 10.71 -17.01 -23.70
C GLU A 312 11.61 -17.03 -22.46
N MET A 313 11.08 -17.37 -21.28
CA MET A 313 11.82 -17.25 -20.02
C MET A 313 12.66 -18.48 -19.67
N GLY A 314 12.51 -19.59 -20.40
CA GLY A 314 13.11 -20.88 -20.04
C GLY A 314 14.63 -20.81 -19.83
N ASP A 315 15.33 -20.08 -20.70
CA ASP A 315 16.79 -19.92 -20.65
C ASP A 315 17.25 -19.00 -19.51
N ASP A 316 16.37 -18.13 -19.03
CA ASP A 316 16.66 -17.15 -17.97
C ASP A 316 16.39 -17.67 -16.55
N ILE A 317 15.77 -18.86 -16.41
CA ILE A 317 15.52 -19.49 -15.12
C ILE A 317 16.82 -19.78 -14.38
N TRP A 318 17.80 -20.37 -15.06
CA TRP A 318 19.08 -20.71 -14.43
C TRP A 318 19.84 -19.46 -13.93
N PRO A 319 20.05 -18.41 -14.77
CA PRO A 319 20.56 -17.12 -14.31
C PRO A 319 19.83 -16.55 -13.08
N ALA A 320 18.49 -16.54 -13.10
CA ALA A 320 17.67 -16.00 -12.03
C ALA A 320 17.87 -16.75 -10.70
N LEU A 321 17.97 -18.08 -10.75
CA LEU A 321 18.25 -18.92 -9.57
C LEU A 321 19.64 -18.64 -9.00
N VAL A 322 20.66 -18.54 -9.85
CA VAL A 322 22.04 -18.28 -9.38
C VAL A 322 22.13 -16.89 -8.73
N ILE A 323 21.63 -15.87 -9.43
CA ILE A 323 21.68 -14.48 -8.95
C ILE A 323 20.87 -14.33 -7.66
N GLY A 324 19.66 -14.90 -7.63
CA GLY A 324 18.79 -14.83 -6.46
C GLY A 324 19.35 -15.60 -5.26
N LEU A 325 20.10 -16.70 -5.48
CA LEU A 325 20.74 -17.46 -4.43
C LEU A 325 21.85 -16.63 -3.79
N VAL A 326 22.73 -16.05 -4.59
CA VAL A 326 23.81 -15.19 -4.09
C VAL A 326 23.23 -13.99 -3.36
N LEU A 327 22.21 -13.36 -3.93
CA LEU A 327 21.54 -12.23 -3.34
C LEU A 327 20.91 -12.56 -1.99
N THR A 328 20.22 -13.70 -1.88
CA THR A 328 19.50 -14.10 -0.66
C THR A 328 20.43 -14.66 0.42
N MET A 329 21.43 -15.46 0.05
CA MET A 329 22.31 -16.17 0.99
C MET A 329 23.58 -15.40 1.32
N VAL A 330 24.01 -14.46 0.48
CA VAL A 330 25.28 -13.73 0.64
C VAL A 330 25.05 -12.23 0.72
N ALA A 331 24.53 -11.63 -0.36
CA ALA A 331 24.48 -10.16 -0.48
C ALA A 331 23.59 -9.53 0.60
N ARG A 332 22.41 -10.11 0.85
CA ARG A 332 21.46 -9.60 1.82
C ARG A 332 21.92 -9.77 3.28
N PRO A 333 22.41 -10.95 3.71
CA PRO A 333 23.06 -11.06 5.02
C PRO A 333 24.23 -10.09 5.19
N LEU A 334 25.17 -10.02 4.25
CA LEU A 334 26.32 -9.11 4.38
C LEU A 334 25.89 -7.64 4.48
N SER A 335 24.97 -7.21 3.63
CA SER A 335 24.46 -5.82 3.67
C SER A 335 23.82 -5.49 5.01
N VAL A 336 23.01 -6.40 5.58
CA VAL A 336 22.37 -6.21 6.89
C VAL A 336 23.40 -6.22 8.02
N PHE A 337 24.28 -7.23 8.08
CA PHE A 337 25.29 -7.34 9.14
C PHE A 337 26.27 -6.15 9.15
N ILE A 338 26.75 -5.72 7.98
CA ILE A 338 27.66 -4.58 7.85
C ILE A 338 26.96 -3.28 8.25
N SER A 339 25.73 -3.07 7.77
CA SER A 339 24.97 -1.84 8.03
C SER A 339 24.53 -1.72 9.48
N LEU A 340 24.21 -2.83 10.14
CA LEU A 340 23.70 -2.86 11.51
C LEU A 340 24.78 -3.05 12.58
N ALA A 341 26.02 -3.36 12.20
CA ALA A 341 27.15 -3.50 13.13
C ALA A 341 27.32 -2.29 14.09
N PRO A 342 27.18 -1.02 13.66
CA PRO A 342 27.29 0.14 14.56
C PRO A 342 26.17 0.25 15.59
N PHE A 343 25.00 -0.34 15.30
CA PHE A 343 23.76 -0.13 16.05
C PHE A 343 23.48 -1.21 17.11
N ARG A 344 24.40 -2.19 17.28
CA ARG A 344 24.31 -3.28 18.27
C ARG A 344 22.97 -4.03 18.27
N VAL A 345 22.39 -4.22 17.08
CA VAL A 345 21.14 -4.98 16.90
C VAL A 345 21.42 -6.45 17.24
N PRO A 346 20.53 -7.16 17.97
CA PRO A 346 20.74 -8.56 18.29
C PRO A 346 20.73 -9.43 17.02
N TRP A 347 21.54 -10.47 16.98
CA TRP A 347 21.74 -11.29 15.78
C TRP A 347 20.44 -11.95 15.27
N GLN A 348 19.48 -12.24 16.16
CA GLN A 348 18.18 -12.79 15.79
C GLN A 348 17.40 -11.80 14.92
N GLU A 349 17.39 -10.52 15.29
CA GLU A 349 16.74 -9.46 14.51
C GLU A 349 17.46 -9.29 13.16
N GLN A 350 18.80 -9.31 13.15
CA GLN A 350 19.59 -9.19 11.92
C GLN A 350 19.34 -10.37 10.96
N THR A 351 19.27 -11.60 11.46
CA THR A 351 18.96 -12.78 10.65
C THR A 351 17.55 -12.70 10.07
N LEU A 352 16.56 -12.28 10.86
CA LEU A 352 15.19 -12.08 10.34
C LEU A 352 15.17 -10.98 9.28
N MET A 353 15.81 -9.84 9.50
CA MET A 353 15.88 -8.74 8.53
C MET A 353 16.60 -9.16 7.23
N SER A 354 17.62 -10.00 7.34
CA SER A 354 18.33 -10.56 6.19
C SER A 354 17.45 -11.50 5.37
N TRP A 355 16.61 -12.30 6.04
CA TRP A 355 15.69 -13.22 5.36
C TRP A 355 14.39 -12.54 4.88
N ALA A 356 13.98 -11.46 5.53
CA ALA A 356 12.77 -10.69 5.24
C ALA A 356 12.90 -9.80 3.99
N GLY A 357 13.92 -9.96 3.15
CA GLY A 357 14.07 -9.22 1.90
C GLY A 357 13.17 -9.74 0.77
N LEU A 358 11.86 -9.81 0.99
CA LEU A 358 10.92 -10.17 -0.08
C LEU A 358 10.92 -9.10 -1.16
N ARG A 359 10.93 -9.55 -2.41
CA ARG A 359 10.89 -8.68 -3.58
C ARG A 359 9.45 -8.61 -4.08
N GLY A 360 8.95 -7.39 -4.20
CA GLY A 360 7.60 -7.12 -4.66
C GLY A 360 7.56 -6.73 -6.13
N ALA A 361 6.64 -5.82 -6.45
CA ALA A 361 6.45 -5.31 -7.81
C ALA A 361 7.51 -4.30 -8.21
N VAL A 362 8.11 -3.58 -7.25
CA VAL A 362 9.05 -2.48 -7.54
C VAL A 362 10.22 -2.95 -8.41
N PRO A 363 10.96 -4.04 -8.08
CA PRO A 363 12.01 -4.53 -8.97
C PRO A 363 11.53 -4.82 -10.40
N ILE A 364 10.35 -5.41 -10.56
CA ILE A 364 9.83 -5.77 -11.89
C ILE A 364 9.52 -4.51 -12.71
N ILE A 365 8.96 -3.46 -12.08
CA ILE A 365 8.76 -2.17 -12.75
C ILE A 365 10.10 -1.52 -13.10
N LEU A 366 11.07 -1.53 -12.19
CA LEU A 366 12.37 -0.94 -12.47
C LEU A 366 13.11 -1.66 -13.60
N ALA A 367 12.84 -2.95 -13.80
CA ALA A 367 13.35 -3.69 -14.94
C ALA A 367 12.73 -3.27 -16.29
N THR A 368 11.64 -2.49 -16.32
CA THR A 368 11.12 -1.93 -17.59
C THR A 368 11.90 -0.69 -18.06
N ILE A 369 12.61 0.00 -17.15
CA ILE A 369 13.48 1.14 -17.47
C ILE A 369 14.52 0.81 -18.55
N PRO A 370 15.34 -0.26 -18.43
CA PRO A 370 16.29 -0.64 -19.47
C PRO A 370 15.61 -1.08 -20.78
N MET A 371 14.38 -1.62 -20.73
CA MET A 371 13.62 -1.98 -21.94
C MET A 371 13.20 -0.72 -22.72
N VAL A 372 12.68 0.29 -22.02
CA VAL A 372 12.27 1.55 -22.64
C VAL A 372 13.47 2.37 -23.11
N SER A 373 14.60 2.27 -22.40
CA SER A 373 15.86 2.92 -22.79
C SER A 373 16.58 2.21 -23.95
N GLY A 374 16.05 1.09 -24.44
CA GLY A 374 16.62 0.36 -25.58
C GLY A 374 17.98 -0.28 -25.32
N ILE A 375 18.26 -0.70 -24.08
CA ILE A 375 19.52 -1.38 -23.75
C ILE A 375 19.52 -2.78 -24.39
N GLU A 376 20.68 -3.19 -24.91
CA GLU A 376 20.89 -4.56 -25.41
C GLU A 376 20.56 -5.60 -24.32
N GLU A 377 19.89 -6.69 -24.72
CA GLU A 377 19.44 -7.74 -23.81
C GLU A 377 18.53 -7.25 -22.66
N SER A 378 17.87 -6.10 -22.81
CA SER A 378 16.94 -5.57 -21.79
C SER A 378 15.76 -6.51 -21.48
N ARG A 379 15.26 -7.26 -22.47
CA ARG A 379 14.25 -8.30 -22.24
C ARG A 379 14.77 -9.43 -21.37
N ARG A 380 16.05 -9.79 -21.53
CA ARG A 380 16.75 -10.77 -20.68
C ARG A 380 16.87 -10.28 -19.23
N ILE A 381 17.24 -9.02 -19.02
CA ILE A 381 17.26 -8.39 -17.69
C ILE A 381 15.88 -8.50 -17.03
N PHE A 382 14.83 -8.12 -17.76
CA PHE A 382 13.45 -8.20 -17.28
C PHE A 382 13.05 -9.62 -16.92
N ASN A 383 13.33 -10.60 -17.78
CA ASN A 383 13.02 -12.00 -17.54
C ASN A 383 13.72 -12.54 -16.29
N ILE A 384 15.02 -12.28 -16.15
CA ILE A 384 15.81 -12.70 -14.98
C ILE A 384 15.22 -12.10 -13.70
N VAL A 385 14.93 -10.80 -13.68
CA VAL A 385 14.35 -10.12 -12.52
C VAL A 385 12.98 -10.71 -12.19
N PHE A 386 12.11 -10.89 -13.18
CA PHE A 386 10.78 -11.44 -12.96
C PHE A 386 10.82 -12.86 -12.37
N VAL A 387 11.60 -13.77 -12.98
CA VAL A 387 11.73 -15.15 -12.48
C VAL A 387 12.32 -15.16 -11.08
N LEU A 388 13.34 -14.33 -10.81
CA LEU A 388 13.93 -14.20 -9.49
C LEU A 388 12.88 -13.74 -8.46
N VAL A 389 12.11 -12.69 -8.77
CA VAL A 389 11.07 -12.21 -7.86
C VAL A 389 10.04 -13.30 -7.58
N VAL A 390 9.55 -14.00 -8.59
CA VAL A 390 8.55 -15.07 -8.42
C VAL A 390 9.09 -16.22 -7.58
N VAL A 391 10.24 -16.77 -7.96
CA VAL A 391 10.82 -17.96 -7.29
C VAL A 391 11.20 -17.65 -5.85
N TYR A 392 11.88 -16.53 -5.60
CA TYR A 392 12.33 -16.22 -4.25
C TYR A 392 11.19 -15.75 -3.35
N THR A 393 10.15 -15.10 -3.88
CA THR A 393 8.97 -14.78 -3.08
C THR A 393 8.15 -16.04 -2.75
N LEU A 394 8.07 -17.02 -3.65
CA LEU A 394 7.48 -18.34 -3.37
C LEU A 394 8.27 -19.13 -2.30
N LEU A 395 9.61 -19.01 -2.29
CA LEU A 395 10.48 -19.68 -1.32
C LEU A 395 10.48 -18.98 0.04
N GLN A 396 10.70 -17.67 0.05
CA GLN A 396 10.87 -16.86 1.26
C GLN A 396 9.53 -16.60 1.96
N GLY A 397 8.42 -16.45 1.22
CA GLY A 397 7.10 -16.15 1.81
C GLY A 397 6.69 -17.16 2.88
N PRO A 398 6.55 -18.46 2.57
CA PRO A 398 6.17 -19.48 3.56
C PRO A 398 7.24 -19.73 4.65
N THR A 399 8.53 -19.52 4.33
CA THR A 399 9.63 -19.78 5.27
C THR A 399 9.82 -18.64 6.29
N LEU A 400 9.37 -17.43 5.98
CA LEU A 400 9.53 -16.27 6.84
C LEU A 400 8.76 -16.38 8.18
N PRO A 401 7.48 -16.79 8.23
CA PRO A 401 6.77 -17.08 9.47
C PRO A 401 7.39 -18.22 10.29
N TRP A 402 8.00 -19.19 9.63
CA TRP A 402 8.70 -20.28 10.29
C TRP A 402 9.98 -19.76 10.95
N LEU A 403 10.80 -18.99 10.24
CA LEU A 403 12.04 -18.41 10.76
C LEU A 403 11.78 -17.46 11.94
N ALA A 404 10.78 -16.59 11.83
CA ALA A 404 10.41 -15.67 12.92
C ALA A 404 10.04 -16.40 14.22
N ARG A 405 9.35 -17.55 14.11
CA ARG A 405 9.02 -18.41 15.27
C ARG A 405 10.26 -19.11 15.83
N THR A 406 11.13 -19.62 14.98
CA THR A 406 12.38 -20.29 15.38
C THR A 406 13.32 -19.33 16.10
N LEU A 407 13.40 -18.08 15.65
CA LEU A 407 14.21 -17.03 16.28
C LEU A 407 13.61 -16.44 17.56
N HIS A 408 12.46 -16.96 18.03
CA HIS A 408 11.79 -16.53 19.25
C HIS A 408 11.33 -15.06 19.26
N LEU A 409 11.30 -14.39 18.11
CA LEU A 409 10.92 -12.98 17.97
C LEU A 409 9.41 -12.74 18.11
N GLY A 410 8.60 -13.81 18.15
CA GLY A 410 7.14 -13.76 18.30
C GLY A 410 6.60 -14.18 19.68
N LYS A 411 7.46 -14.31 20.71
CA LYS A 411 7.06 -14.73 22.06
C LYS A 411 6.79 -13.59 23.04
N GLY A 412 6.84 -12.34 22.58
CA GLY A 412 6.48 -11.17 23.37
C GLY A 412 4.95 -11.02 23.47
N ALA A 413 4.30 -11.86 24.26
CA ALA A 413 3.05 -11.49 24.91
C ALA A 413 3.35 -10.59 26.12
N GLU A 414 4.14 -9.54 25.94
CA GLU A 414 4.23 -8.47 26.92
C GLU A 414 3.16 -7.47 26.53
N ALA A 415 2.05 -7.51 27.29
CA ALA A 415 0.89 -6.64 27.19
C ALA A 415 0.53 -6.32 25.74
N ALA A 416 -0.35 -7.12 25.12
CA ALA A 416 -1.06 -6.68 23.94
C ALA A 416 -1.46 -5.23 24.21
N ASP A 417 -0.81 -4.29 23.53
CA ASP A 417 -1.14 -2.87 23.54
C ASP A 417 -2.65 -2.89 23.38
N LEU A 418 -3.39 -2.57 24.45
CA LEU A 418 -4.85 -2.67 24.44
C LEU A 418 -5.20 -1.91 23.17
N GLY A 419 -5.68 -2.64 22.16
CA GLY A 419 -5.89 -2.10 20.83
C GLY A 419 -7.09 -1.19 20.92
N ILE A 420 -6.92 -0.04 21.58
CA ILE A 420 -7.82 1.09 21.65
C ILE A 420 -7.71 1.77 20.28
N GLU A 421 -8.00 0.98 19.25
CA GLU A 421 -8.47 1.48 17.99
C GLU A 421 -9.97 1.71 18.19
N SER A 422 -10.49 2.81 17.67
CA SER A 422 -11.92 2.98 17.50
C SER A 422 -12.40 1.87 16.56
N ALA A 423 -12.74 0.70 17.10
CA ALA A 423 -13.29 -0.39 16.31
C ALA A 423 -14.54 0.15 15.62
N PRO A 424 -14.64 0.06 14.28
CA PRO A 424 -15.88 0.39 13.59
C PRO A 424 -17.01 -0.39 14.26
N LEU A 425 -18.10 0.28 14.63
CA LEU A 425 -19.22 -0.38 15.31
C LEU A 425 -19.75 -1.58 14.52
N GLU A 426 -19.51 -1.63 13.22
CA GLU A 426 -19.77 -2.78 12.32
C GLU A 426 -19.11 -4.08 12.78
N ARG A 427 -17.89 -4.06 13.35
CA ARG A 427 -17.25 -5.26 13.93
C ARG A 427 -17.94 -5.73 15.20
N LEU A 428 -18.48 -4.78 15.97
CA LEU A 428 -19.23 -5.04 17.20
C LEU A 428 -20.71 -5.33 16.93
N ARG A 429 -21.15 -5.27 15.66
CA ARG A 429 -22.58 -5.29 15.27
C ARG A 429 -23.40 -4.31 16.11
N GLY A 430 -22.86 -3.11 16.28
CA GLY A 430 -23.45 -2.04 17.06
C GLY A 430 -23.91 -0.90 16.15
N HIS A 431 -24.94 -0.20 16.58
CA HIS A 431 -25.41 1.03 15.99
C HIS A 431 -25.36 2.14 17.03
N LEU A 432 -24.94 3.33 16.59
CA LEU A 432 -25.10 4.56 17.34
C LEU A 432 -26.38 5.27 16.88
N LEU A 433 -27.30 5.50 17.81
CA LEU A 433 -28.49 6.30 17.61
C LEU A 433 -28.29 7.63 18.32
N SER A 434 -28.34 8.75 17.58
CA SER A 434 -28.51 10.06 18.21
C SER A 434 -30.00 10.37 18.36
N VAL A 435 -30.42 10.66 19.59
CA VAL A 435 -31.82 10.95 19.92
C VAL A 435 -31.90 12.28 20.64
N ALA A 436 -32.36 13.30 19.92
CA ALA A 436 -32.70 14.59 20.50
C ALA A 436 -34.04 14.50 21.26
N ILE A 437 -34.12 15.14 22.43
CA ILE A 437 -35.36 15.26 23.22
C ILE A 437 -36.02 16.61 22.88
N PRO A 438 -37.02 16.63 21.98
CA PRO A 438 -37.71 17.87 21.62
C PRO A 438 -38.56 18.40 22.77
N ASP A 439 -38.92 19.68 22.73
CA ASP A 439 -39.65 20.36 23.82
C ASP A 439 -41.02 19.74 24.14
N GLY A 440 -41.66 19.10 23.15
CA GLY A 440 -42.93 18.37 23.33
C GLY A 440 -42.80 16.94 23.84
N SER A 441 -41.58 16.42 24.02
CA SER A 441 -41.35 15.04 24.46
C SER A 441 -41.71 14.85 25.93
N ARG A 442 -42.46 13.80 26.24
CA ARG A 442 -42.74 13.37 27.63
C ARG A 442 -41.57 12.61 28.27
N MET A 443 -40.44 12.51 27.59
CA MET A 443 -39.20 11.93 28.12
C MET A 443 -38.53 12.83 29.16
N HIS A 444 -38.91 14.11 29.25
CA HIS A 444 -38.43 15.00 30.31
C HIS A 444 -38.87 14.50 31.69
N GLY A 445 -37.95 14.47 32.65
CA GLY A 445 -38.22 13.96 34.00
C GLY A 445 -38.11 12.44 34.15
N VAL A 446 -37.86 11.71 33.06
CA VAL A 446 -37.57 10.27 33.08
C VAL A 446 -36.09 10.05 33.40
N GLU A 447 -35.78 9.11 34.29
CA GLU A 447 -34.40 8.71 34.55
C GLU A 447 -33.88 7.74 33.49
N VAL A 448 -32.58 7.74 33.21
CA VAL A 448 -31.99 6.83 32.21
C VAL A 448 -32.29 5.36 32.51
N GLY A 449 -32.30 4.95 33.78
CA GLY A 449 -32.69 3.60 34.19
C GLY A 449 -34.18 3.28 33.98
N GLU A 450 -35.05 4.29 33.99
CA GLU A 450 -36.49 4.15 33.74
C GLU A 450 -36.81 3.94 32.24
N LEU A 451 -35.87 4.24 31.34
CA LEU A 451 -36.02 3.94 29.91
C LEU A 451 -36.24 2.44 29.66
N ARG A 452 -35.66 1.57 30.51
CA ARG A 452 -35.73 0.10 30.39
C ARG A 452 -35.41 -0.36 28.96
N LEU A 453 -34.25 0.04 28.46
CA LEU A 453 -33.77 -0.39 27.16
C LEU A 453 -33.56 -1.92 27.13
N PRO A 454 -33.75 -2.58 25.97
CA PRO A 454 -33.51 -4.01 25.86
C PRO A 454 -32.03 -4.35 26.17
N PRO A 455 -31.75 -5.56 26.70
CA PRO A 455 -30.38 -6.01 26.90
C PRO A 455 -29.63 -6.00 25.56
N GLY A 456 -28.50 -5.27 25.51
CA GLY A 456 -27.79 -4.97 24.27
C GLY A 456 -27.92 -3.52 23.79
N ALA A 457 -28.70 -2.69 24.50
CA ALA A 457 -28.77 -1.24 24.28
C ALA A 457 -28.50 -0.42 25.55
N ALA A 458 -27.75 0.67 25.43
CA ALA A 458 -27.38 1.54 26.53
C ALA A 458 -27.23 3.00 26.10
N VAL A 459 -27.67 3.93 26.95
CA VAL A 459 -27.35 5.36 26.80
C VAL A 459 -25.92 5.57 27.26
N THR A 460 -25.04 5.98 26.35
CA THR A 460 -23.59 6.10 26.61
C THR A 460 -23.16 7.52 26.94
N LEU A 461 -23.78 8.50 26.30
CA LEU A 461 -23.52 9.93 26.52
C LEU A 461 -24.83 10.72 26.46
N VAL A 462 -24.88 11.80 27.24
CA VAL A 462 -25.88 12.85 27.13
C VAL A 462 -25.16 14.15 26.86
N VAL A 463 -25.59 14.87 25.83
CA VAL A 463 -25.14 16.23 25.54
C VAL A 463 -26.20 17.20 26.02
N ARG A 464 -25.80 18.10 26.91
CA ARG A 464 -26.66 19.15 27.46
C ARG A 464 -25.88 20.46 27.43
N GLU A 465 -26.43 21.49 26.80
CA GLU A 465 -25.78 22.82 26.70
C GLU A 465 -24.33 22.70 26.19
N GLU A 466 -24.13 21.95 25.09
CA GLU A 466 -22.83 21.64 24.46
C GLU A 466 -21.83 20.85 25.32
N LYS A 467 -22.20 20.43 26.53
CA LYS A 467 -21.37 19.59 27.39
C LYS A 467 -21.81 18.14 27.34
N SER A 468 -20.88 17.25 27.00
CA SER A 468 -21.10 15.80 27.03
C SER A 468 -20.72 15.23 28.40
N PHE A 469 -21.54 14.32 28.91
CA PHE A 469 -21.24 13.57 30.13
C PHE A 469 -21.82 12.16 30.07
N VAL A 470 -21.22 11.24 30.84
CA VAL A 470 -21.71 9.87 30.96
C VAL A 470 -22.86 9.84 31.98
N PRO A 471 -24.08 9.43 31.58
CA PRO A 471 -25.21 9.42 32.49
C PRO A 471 -25.12 8.26 33.48
N LEU A 472 -25.45 8.52 34.74
CA LEU A 472 -25.81 7.51 35.73
C LEU A 472 -27.25 7.00 35.49
N PRO A 473 -27.62 5.80 35.96
CA PRO A 473 -29.00 5.30 35.87
C PRO A 473 -30.05 6.25 36.46
N THR A 474 -29.67 7.05 37.47
CA THR A 474 -30.52 8.06 38.13
C THR A 474 -30.50 9.43 37.44
N THR A 475 -29.81 9.56 36.31
CA THR A 475 -29.73 10.84 35.58
C THR A 475 -31.07 11.16 34.97
N VAL A 476 -31.63 12.30 35.36
CA VAL A 476 -32.90 12.79 34.83
C VAL A 476 -32.68 13.49 33.48
N LEU A 477 -33.46 13.07 32.50
CA LEU A 477 -33.48 13.63 31.14
C LEU A 477 -34.24 14.96 31.10
N ARG A 478 -33.70 15.93 30.35
CA ARG A 478 -34.27 17.28 30.17
C ARG A 478 -34.61 17.53 28.70
N ARG A 479 -35.47 18.52 28.48
CA ARG A 479 -35.75 19.03 27.12
C ARG A 479 -34.48 19.66 26.55
N GLY A 480 -34.22 19.44 25.27
CA GLY A 480 -32.99 19.89 24.61
C GLY A 480 -31.77 19.00 24.86
N ASP A 481 -31.89 17.92 25.64
CA ASP A 481 -30.81 16.93 25.73
C ASP A 481 -30.71 16.14 24.41
N GLU A 482 -29.49 15.81 24.02
CA GLU A 482 -29.21 14.86 22.93
C GLU A 482 -28.57 13.60 23.52
N LEU A 483 -29.20 12.44 23.30
CA LEU A 483 -28.76 11.16 23.82
C LEU A 483 -27.99 10.39 22.76
N LEU A 484 -26.84 9.84 23.13
CA LEU A 484 -26.11 8.89 22.31
C LEU A 484 -26.35 7.48 22.84
N VAL A 485 -27.12 6.68 22.08
CA VAL A 485 -27.48 5.31 22.44
C VAL A 485 -26.70 4.32 21.58
N VAL A 486 -25.97 3.41 22.21
CA VAL A 486 -25.37 2.25 21.52
C VAL A 486 -26.35 1.09 21.62
N THR A 487 -26.65 0.44 20.50
CA THR A 487 -27.51 -0.76 20.45
C THR A 487 -26.90 -1.83 19.55
N THR A 488 -26.98 -3.10 19.90
CA THR A 488 -26.61 -4.19 18.98
C THR A 488 -27.64 -4.38 17.87
N ASP A 489 -27.22 -4.85 16.69
CA ASP A 489 -28.07 -5.16 15.51
C ASP A 489 -29.42 -5.82 15.86
N PRO A 490 -29.48 -6.95 16.61
CA PRO A 490 -30.74 -7.67 16.84
C PRO A 490 -31.77 -6.90 17.65
N VAL A 491 -31.36 -5.87 18.42
CA VAL A 491 -32.26 -5.10 19.29
C VAL A 491 -32.39 -3.63 18.87
N ARG A 492 -31.83 -3.25 17.72
CA ARG A 492 -31.91 -1.88 17.18
C ARG A 492 -33.35 -1.39 17.08
N ASP A 493 -34.21 -2.15 16.40
CA ASP A 493 -35.59 -1.72 16.15
C ASP A 493 -36.43 -1.74 17.43
N ALA A 494 -36.15 -2.68 18.35
CA ALA A 494 -36.77 -2.71 19.67
C ALA A 494 -36.38 -1.50 20.52
N THR A 495 -35.11 -1.08 20.45
CA THR A 495 -34.58 0.10 21.11
C THR A 495 -35.21 1.37 20.58
N GLU A 496 -35.32 1.51 19.25
CA GLU A 496 -35.97 2.66 18.62
C GLU A 496 -37.46 2.75 19.01
N ARG A 497 -38.19 1.63 18.92
CA ARG A 497 -39.60 1.57 19.36
C ARG A 497 -39.75 1.96 20.83
N ARG A 498 -38.85 1.50 21.69
CA ARG A 498 -38.89 1.82 23.12
C ARG A 498 -38.65 3.31 23.39
N LEU A 499 -37.64 3.90 22.77
CA LEU A 499 -37.33 5.33 22.91
C LEU A 499 -38.48 6.20 22.40
N ARG A 500 -39.10 5.83 21.27
CA ARG A 500 -40.30 6.50 20.75
C ARG A 500 -41.50 6.39 21.71
N ALA A 501 -41.76 5.20 22.25
CA ALA A 501 -42.84 4.99 23.22
C ALA A 501 -42.65 5.84 24.49
N VAL A 502 -41.42 5.93 25.03
CA VAL A 502 -41.12 6.79 26.19
C VAL A 502 -41.19 8.28 25.83
N GLY A 503 -40.80 8.67 24.62
CA GLY A 503 -40.98 10.04 24.12
C GLY A 503 -42.44 10.49 24.10
N GLN A 504 -43.37 9.57 23.80
CA GLN A 504 -44.81 9.84 23.75
C GLN A 504 -45.52 9.67 25.10
N GLY A 505 -45.16 8.63 25.85
CA GLY A 505 -45.86 8.20 27.07
C GLY A 505 -45.17 8.55 28.39
N GLY A 506 -43.93 9.06 28.36
CA GLY A 506 -43.13 9.37 29.55
C GLY A 506 -42.93 8.15 30.45
N LYS A 507 -42.93 8.36 31.78
CA LYS A 507 -42.78 7.28 32.79
C LYS A 507 -43.83 6.18 32.67
N LEU A 508 -45.00 6.47 32.09
CA LEU A 508 -46.14 5.56 31.95
C LEU A 508 -46.21 4.87 30.58
N ALA A 509 -45.19 5.00 29.72
CA ALA A 509 -45.21 4.45 28.36
C ALA A 509 -45.52 2.95 28.27
N GLN A 510 -45.15 2.18 29.31
CA GLN A 510 -45.47 0.75 29.40
C GLN A 510 -46.96 0.47 29.68
N TRP A 511 -47.64 1.36 30.42
CA TRP A 511 -49.05 1.23 30.77
C TRP A 511 -49.99 1.79 29.70
N LEU A 512 -49.52 2.77 28.93
CA LEU A 512 -50.32 3.44 27.89
C LEU A 512 -50.42 2.65 26.56
N GLY A 513 -49.86 1.43 26.48
CA GLY A 513 -49.94 0.61 25.27
C GLY A 513 -49.23 1.20 24.03
N THR A 514 -48.45 2.27 24.21
CA THR A 514 -47.76 3.00 23.12
C THR A 514 -46.62 2.22 22.46
N GLY A 515 -46.24 1.06 22.99
CA GLY A 515 -45.40 0.07 22.31
C GLY A 515 -46.31 -0.91 21.58
N GLY A 516 -46.45 -0.77 20.25
CA GLY A 516 -47.34 -1.60 19.45
C GLY A 516 -47.10 -3.10 19.65
N ASN A 517 -47.97 -3.74 20.43
CA ASN A 517 -48.25 -5.17 20.38
C ASN A 517 -49.44 -5.39 19.44
N GLY A 518 -49.18 -5.21 18.15
CA GLY A 518 -50.16 -5.45 17.08
C GLY A 518 -49.51 -6.24 15.95
N ALA A 519 -49.06 -7.47 16.24
CA ALA A 519 -48.77 -8.51 15.24
C ALA A 519 -48.40 -9.83 15.95
N GLU A 520 -49.36 -10.46 16.63
CA GLU A 520 -49.38 -11.90 16.87
C GLU A 520 -50.81 -12.30 17.23
N ALA A 521 -51.61 -12.48 16.17
CA ALA A 521 -52.83 -13.28 16.11
C ALA A 521 -53.00 -13.76 14.66
#